data_AF-A0A1J5PX72-F1
#
_entry.id   AF-A0A1J5PX72-F1
#
_cell.length_a   1.000
_cell.length_b   1.000
_cell.length_c   1.000
_cell.angle_alpha   90.00
_cell.angle_beta   90.00
_cell.angle_gamma   90.00
#
_symmetry.space_group_name_H-M   'P 1'
#
loop_
_entity.id
_entity.type
_entity.pdbx_description
1 polymer ?
#
loop_
_entity_poly.entity_id
_entity_poly.type
_entity_poly.pdbx_seq_one_letter_code
_entity_poly.pdbx_strand_id
1 'polypeptide(L)' 'MQPAQAETVAATAGEVDGLLAHVEQALLALEVLDPQAPRKLMPRLQRLASRAELTREEVQILRGVCTAILRKVPSA' A
#
# COMPACT_ATOMS: atom_id res chain seq x y z
N MET A 1 34.48 -1.64 -11.58
CA MET A 1 33.06 -1.86 -11.22
C MET A 1 32.64 -0.77 -10.25
N GLN A 2 32.00 0.31 -10.72
CA GLN A 2 31.15 1.10 -9.83
C GLN A 2 29.83 0.32 -9.67
N PRO A 3 29.30 0.11 -8.45
CA PRO A 3 27.91 -0.28 -8.33
C PRO A 3 27.08 0.90 -8.85
N ALA A 4 26.20 0.62 -9.81
CA ALA A 4 25.20 1.59 -10.23
C ALA A 4 24.38 1.97 -8.99
N GLN A 5 24.58 3.19 -8.48
CA GLN A 5 23.68 3.79 -7.52
C GLN A 5 22.37 4.02 -8.28
N ALA A 6 21.48 3.03 -8.26
CA ALA A 6 20.10 3.26 -8.65
C ALA A 6 19.58 4.32 -7.68
N GLU A 7 19.31 5.52 -8.17
CA GLU A 7 18.76 6.60 -7.36
C GLU A 7 17.42 6.15 -6.80
N THR A 8 17.42 5.70 -5.54
CA THR A 8 16.22 5.32 -4.82
C THR A 8 15.45 6.60 -4.48
N VAL A 9 14.51 6.96 -5.34
CA VAL A 9 13.66 8.13 -5.14
C VAL A 9 12.68 7.84 -4.01
N ALA A 10 12.75 8.60 -2.92
CA ALA A 10 11.78 8.54 -1.83
C ALA A 10 10.36 8.82 -2.35
N ALA A 11 9.37 8.07 -1.88
CA ALA A 11 7.98 8.33 -2.22
C ALA A 11 7.50 9.63 -1.58
N THR A 12 6.68 10.37 -2.30
CA THR A 12 5.97 11.51 -1.73
C THR A 12 4.87 11.05 -0.79
N ALA A 13 4.45 11.91 0.15
CA ALA A 13 3.33 11.61 1.04
C ALA A 13 2.06 11.22 0.26
N GLY A 14 1.76 11.91 -0.84
CA GLY A 14 0.61 11.60 -1.69
C GLY A 14 0.70 10.23 -2.39
N GLU A 15 1.91 9.78 -2.74
CA GLU A 15 2.13 8.43 -3.28
C GLU A 15 1.90 7.34 -2.22
N VAL A 16 2.35 7.59 -0.99
CA VAL A 16 2.11 6.69 0.15
C VAL A 16 0.62 6.64 0.51
N ASP A 17 -0.08 7.78 0.52
CA ASP A 17 -1.52 7.83 0.74
C ASP A 17 -2.29 7.08 -0.36
N GLY A 18 -1.88 7.24 -1.61
CA GLY A 18 -2.43 6.49 -2.74
C GLY A 18 -2.23 4.97 -2.63
N LEU A 19 -1.09 4.52 -2.08
CA LEU A 19 -0.88 3.13 -1.74
C LEU A 19 -1.81 2.67 -0.61
N LEU A 20 -1.93 3.43 0.47
CA LEU A 20 -2.79 3.08 1.60
C LEU A 20 -4.26 2.95 1.18
N ALA A 21 -4.73 3.78 0.24
CA ALA A 21 -6.05 3.63 -0.35
C ALA A 21 -6.23 2.30 -1.11
N HIS A 22 -5.21 1.86 -1.87
CA HIS A 22 -5.26 0.55 -2.54
C HIS A 22 -5.24 -0.62 -1.54
N VAL A 23 -4.45 -0.49 -0.47
CA VAL A 23 -4.41 -1.48 0.61
C VAL A 23 -5.77 -1.58 1.29
N GLU A 24 -6.43 -0.45 1.59
CA GLU A 24 -7.77 -0.43 2.17
C GLU A 24 -8.78 -1.16 1.28
N GLN A 25 -8.81 -0.83 -0.01
CA GLN A 25 -9.68 -1.50 -0.99
C GLN A 25 -9.44 -3.01 -1.04
N ALA A 26 -8.16 -3.43 -1.07
CA ALA A 26 -7.81 -4.84 -1.09
C ALA A 26 -8.23 -5.57 0.20
N LEU A 27 -8.06 -4.92 1.37
CA LEU A 27 -8.45 -5.50 2.65
C LEU A 27 -9.97 -5.58 2.83
N LEU A 28 -10.72 -4.61 2.30
CA LEU A 28 -12.19 -4.66 2.24
C LEU A 28 -12.66 -5.80 1.33
N ALA A 29 -12.09 -5.92 0.13
CA ALA A 29 -12.42 -7.00 -0.79
C ALA A 29 -12.12 -8.39 -0.19
N LEU A 30 -11.01 -8.52 0.54
CA LEU A 30 -10.64 -9.73 1.26
C LEU A 30 -11.46 -9.99 2.54
N GLU A 31 -12.44 -9.13 2.87
CA GLU A 31 -13.24 -9.19 4.11
C GLU A 31 -12.39 -9.15 5.41
N VAL A 32 -11.14 -8.68 5.31
CA VAL A 32 -10.25 -8.47 6.46
C VAL A 32 -10.62 -7.19 7.19
N LEU A 33 -11.08 -6.17 6.45
CA LEU A 33 -11.63 -4.95 6.99
C LEU A 33 -13.15 -5.00 6.95
N ASP A 34 -13.78 -4.61 8.05
CA ASP A 34 -15.23 -4.47 8.15
C ASP A 34 -15.56 -2.97 8.15
N PRO A 35 -16.29 -2.46 7.14
CA PRO A 35 -16.65 -1.04 7.06
C PRO A 35 -17.64 -0.60 8.16
N GLN A 36 -18.35 -1.55 8.79
CA GLN A 36 -19.35 -1.29 9.83
C GLN A 36 -18.75 -1.33 11.25
N ALA A 37 -17.50 -1.78 11.39
CA ALA A 37 -16.83 -1.88 12.68
C ALA A 37 -15.60 -0.94 12.76
N PRO A 38 -15.42 -0.18 13.85
CA PRO A 38 -14.25 0.68 14.02
C PRO A 38 -12.98 -0.16 14.25
N ARG A 39 -12.29 -0.54 13.17
CA ARG A 39 -10.99 -1.24 13.23
C ARG A 39 -9.84 -0.23 13.18
N LYS A 40 -8.93 -0.28 14.17
CA LYS A 40 -7.71 0.56 14.22
C LYS A 40 -6.61 0.11 13.23
N LEU A 41 -6.95 -0.64 12.18
CA LEU A 41 -6.00 -1.24 11.25
C LEU A 41 -5.41 -0.19 10.31
N MET A 42 -6.25 0.61 9.65
CA MET A 42 -5.80 1.67 8.74
C MET A 42 -4.85 2.68 9.41
N PRO A 43 -5.15 3.23 10.61
CA PRO A 43 -4.20 4.09 11.32
C PRO A 43 -2.88 3.39 11.71
N ARG A 44 -2.88 2.07 11.93
CA ARG A 44 -1.65 1.30 12.19
C ARG A 44 -0.81 1.15 10.93
N LEU A 45 -1.44 0.88 9.79
CA LEU A 45 -0.77 0.78 8.49
C LEU A 45 -0.19 2.13 8.06
N GLN A 46 -0.91 3.23 8.27
CA GLN A 46 -0.40 4.56 7.97
C GLN A 46 0.86 4.87 8.78
N ARG A 47 0.85 4.63 10.10
CA ARG A 47 2.06 4.79 10.93
C ARG A 47 3.21 3.88 10.51
N LEU A 48 2.91 2.66 10.05
CA LEU A 48 3.93 1.74 9.55
C LEU A 48 4.56 2.26 8.26
N ALA A 49 3.74 2.71 7.29
CA ALA A 49 4.21 3.24 6.03
C ALA A 49 5.04 4.53 6.23
N SER A 50 4.62 5.42 7.12
CA SER A 50 5.41 6.62 7.46
C SER A 50 6.77 6.30 8.06
N ARG A 51 6.90 5.20 8.81
CA ARG A 51 8.18 4.76 9.40
C ARG A 51 9.07 3.96 8.45
N ALA A 52 8.50 3.41 7.39
CA ALA A 52 9.22 2.57 6.45
C ALA A 52 10.02 3.38 5.42
N GLU A 53 9.80 4.70 5.34
CA GLU A 53 10.51 5.60 4.42
C GLU A 53 10.50 5.07 2.97
N LEU A 54 9.32 4.61 2.53
CA LEU A 54 9.15 3.90 1.27
C LEU A 54 9.65 4.72 0.09
N THR A 55 10.28 4.02 -0.85
CA THR A 55 10.67 4.54 -2.15
C THR A 55 9.49 4.51 -3.11
N ARG A 56 9.55 5.34 -4.16
CA ARG A 56 8.55 5.38 -5.22
C ARG A 56 8.36 4.01 -5.88
N GLU A 57 9.45 3.28 -6.08
CA GLU A 57 9.43 1.94 -6.68
C GLU A 57 8.68 0.94 -5.79
N GLU A 58 8.99 0.89 -4.50
CA GLU A 58 8.29 0.02 -3.54
C GLU A 58 6.80 0.34 -3.47
N VAL A 59 6.44 1.63 -3.49
CA VAL A 59 5.04 2.06 -3.57
C VAL A 59 4.35 1.48 -4.81
N GLN A 60 4.97 1.56 -5.99
CA GLN A 60 4.38 1.00 -7.21
C GLN A 60 4.27 -0.52 -7.17
N ILE A 61 5.28 -1.22 -6.64
CA ILE A 61 5.25 -2.67 -6.45
C ILE A 61 4.07 -3.07 -5.55
N LEU A 62 3.96 -2.44 -4.38
CA LEU A 62 2.89 -2.74 -3.42
C LEU A 62 1.50 -2.41 -3.98
N ARG A 63 1.38 -1.32 -4.75
CA ARG A 63 0.13 -1.01 -5.49
C ARG A 63 -0.20 -2.10 -6.50
N GLY A 64 0.79 -2.59 -7.25
CA GLY A 64 0.61 -3.71 -8.18
C GLY A 64 0.11 -4.98 -7.50
N VAL A 65 0.61 -5.29 -6.30
CA VAL A 65 0.11 -6.40 -5.47
C VAL A 65 -1.36 -6.19 -5.09
N CYS A 66 -1.72 -5.00 -4.61
CA CYS A 66 -3.11 -4.68 -4.28
C CYS A 66 -4.03 -4.81 -5.50
N THR A 67 -3.61 -4.32 -6.67
CA THR A 67 -4.36 -4.49 -7.92
C THR A 67 -4.52 -5.96 -8.29
N ALA A 68 -3.49 -6.79 -8.12
CA ALA A 68 -3.57 -8.23 -8.39
C ALA A 68 -4.55 -8.94 -7.44
N ILE A 69 -4.58 -8.55 -6.16
CA ILE A 69 -5.58 -9.04 -5.19
C ILE A 69 -6.98 -8.67 -5.67
N LEU A 70 -7.23 -7.40 -5.96
CA LEU A 70 -8.54 -6.91 -6.40
C LEU A 70 -9.03 -7.57 -7.69
N ARG A 71 -8.13 -7.99 -8.58
CA ARG A 71 -8.50 -8.74 -9.79
C ARG A 71 -8.90 -10.20 -9.51
N LYS A 72 -8.36 -10.79 -8.44
CA LYS A 72 -8.60 -12.21 -8.09
C LYS A 72 -9.79 -12.38 -7.16
N VAL A 73 -10.06 -11.38 -6.33
CA VAL A 73 -11.22 -11.39 -5.44
C VAL A 73 -12.44 -10.97 -6.25
N PRO A 74 -13.44 -11.84 -6.47
CA PRO A 74 -14.69 -11.43 -7.07
C PRO A 74 -15.36 -10.43 -6.12
N SER A 75 -15.60 -9.20 -6.59
CA SER A 75 -16.52 -8.30 -5.90
C SER A 75 -17.92 -8.92 -6.01
N ALA A 76 -18.40 -9.47 -4.90
CA ALA A 76 -19.76 -9.99 -4.77
C ALA A 76 -20.80 -8.87 -4.82
#